data_AF-A0A9D7PSL9-F1
#
_entry.id   AF-A0A9D7PSL9-F1
#
_cell.length_a   1.000
_cell.length_b   1.000
_cell.length_c   1.000
_cell.angle_alpha   90.00
_cell.angle_beta   90.00
_cell.angle_gamma   90.00
#
_symmetry.space_group_name_H-M   'P 1'
#
loop_
_entity.id
_entity.type
_entity.pdbx_description
1 polymer ?
#
loop_
_entity_poly.entity_id
_entity_poly.type
_entity_poly.pdbx_seq_one_letter_code
_entity_poly.pdbx_strand_id
1 'polypeptide(L)'
;MRKSPFMLRLAEDERSRAKKVADELGVSENRLYTDLIHDGLLMREQMFYMEHLRQLANTVSKEDALSILDRVPATPPAREDALDVSGHH
;
A
#
# COMPACT_ATOMS: atom_id res chain seq x y z
N MET A 1 -8.57 20.23 -14.41
CA MET A 1 -9.03 20.91 -13.18
C MET A 1 -8.00 21.96 -12.78
N ARG A 2 -8.38 23.24 -12.67
CA ARG A 2 -7.51 24.26 -12.06
C ARG A 2 -7.40 23.93 -10.57
N LYS A 3 -6.19 23.62 -10.07
CA LYS A 3 -5.95 23.44 -8.63
C LYS A 3 -6.10 24.80 -7.96
N SER A 4 -7.16 24.99 -7.17
CA SER A 4 -7.28 26.17 -6.32
C SER A 4 -6.27 26.06 -5.18
N PRO A 5 -5.48 27.11 -4.89
CA PRO A 5 -4.65 27.10 -3.70
C PRO A 5 -5.55 26.98 -2.47
N PHE A 6 -5.24 26.02 -1.59
CA PHE A 6 -5.91 25.84 -0.31
C PHE A 6 -4.94 26.27 0.79
N MET A 7 -5.42 27.07 1.73
CA MET A 7 -4.63 27.52 2.88
C MET A 7 -4.73 26.50 4.00
N LEU A 8 -3.65 25.73 4.21
CA LEU A 8 -3.55 24.80 5.33
C LEU A 8 -3.36 25.58 6.64
N ARG A 9 -4.33 25.47 7.54
CA ARG A 9 -4.28 26.07 8.88
C ARG A 9 -3.82 25.00 9.87
N LEU A 10 -2.64 25.20 10.43
CA LEU A 10 -2.03 24.36 11.46
C LEU A 10 -1.74 25.20 12.69
N ALA A 11 -1.59 24.55 13.83
CA ALA A 11 -1.07 25.20 15.02
C ALA A 11 0.41 25.61 14.80
N GLU A 12 0.86 26.65 15.50
CA GLU A 12 2.18 27.24 15.25
C GLU A 12 3.34 26.30 15.60
N ASP A 13 3.14 25.44 16.59
CA ASP A 13 4.07 24.36 16.98
C ASP A 13 4.18 23.30 15.88
N GLU A 14 3.07 22.89 15.29
CA GLU A 14 3.05 21.95 14.17
C GLU A 14 3.73 22.53 12.93
N ARG A 15 3.46 23.81 12.62
CA ARG A 15 4.13 24.52 11.52
C ARG A 15 5.63 24.64 11.75
N SER A 16 6.05 24.95 12.98
CA SER A 16 7.47 25.03 13.36
C SER A 16 8.17 23.68 13.18
N ARG A 17 7.51 22.59 13.58
CA ARG A 17 8.02 21.22 13.38
C ARG A 17 8.12 20.88 11.89
N ALA A 18 7.08 21.16 11.11
CA ALA A 18 7.06 20.89 9.67
C ALA A 18 8.16 21.67 8.93
N LYS A 19 8.38 22.93 9.30
CA LYS A 19 9.48 23.74 8.75
C LYS A 19 10.84 23.12 9.01
N LYS A 20 11.11 22.68 10.25
CA LYS A 20 12.36 22.01 10.60
C LYS A 20 12.59 20.74 9.77
N VAL A 21 11.54 19.92 9.61
CA VAL A 21 11.60 18.70 8.80
C VAL A 21 11.83 19.03 7.31
N ALA A 22 11.17 20.06 6.79
CA ALA A 22 11.36 20.50 5.41
C ALA A 22 12.80 20.97 5.16
N ASP A 23 13.37 21.72 6.10
CA ASP A 23 14.77 22.18 6.06
C ASP A 23 15.75 20.99 6.12
N GLU A 24 15.53 20.02 7.01
CA GLU A 24 16.34 18.78 7.12
C GLU A 24 16.30 17.95 5.84
N LEU A 25 15.17 17.93 5.15
CA LEU A 25 14.98 17.21 3.88
C LEU A 25 15.38 18.03 2.64
N GLY A 26 15.75 19.30 2.81
CA GLY A 26 16.12 20.19 1.70
C GLY A 26 14.97 20.48 0.73
N VAL A 27 13.73 20.48 1.22
CA VAL A 27 12.52 20.74 0.41
C VAL A 27 11.74 21.94 0.94
N SER A 28 10.88 22.53 0.09
CA SER A 28 9.95 23.55 0.55
C SER A 28 8.87 22.95 1.46
N GLU A 29 8.38 23.72 2.43
CA GLU A 29 7.27 23.33 3.32
C GLU A 29 6.01 22.86 2.56
N ASN A 30 5.65 23.56 1.47
CA ASN A 30 4.51 23.16 0.62
C ASN A 30 4.70 21.80 -0.07
N ARG A 31 5.93 21.46 -0.44
CA ARG A 31 6.26 20.15 -1.02
C ARG A 31 6.12 19.07 0.05
N LEU A 32 6.67 19.31 1.24
CA LEU A 32 6.51 18.40 2.39
C LEU A 32 5.03 18.12 2.68
N TYR A 33 4.18 19.15 2.75
CA TYR A 33 2.74 18.94 2.98
C TYR A 33 2.05 18.19 1.84
N THR A 34 2.44 18.46 0.60
CA THR A 34 1.87 17.75 -0.56
C THR A 34 2.18 16.27 -0.48
N ASP A 35 3.43 15.93 -0.15
CA ASP A 35 3.90 14.55 -0.03
C ASP A 35 3.19 13.84 1.15
N LEU A 36 3.13 14.49 2.32
CA LEU A 36 2.44 13.94 3.49
C LEU A 36 0.93 13.71 3.27
N ILE A 37 0.26 14.64 2.58
CA ILE A 37 -1.17 14.50 2.26
C ILE A 37 -1.37 13.33 1.29
N HIS A 38 -0.52 13.23 0.26
CA HIS A 38 -0.58 12.15 -0.70
C HIS A 38 -0.35 10.78 -0.03
N ASP A 39 0.69 10.67 0.79
CA ASP A 39 1.02 9.43 1.49
C ASP A 39 -0.06 9.06 2.51
N GLY A 40 -0.63 10.04 3.22
CA GLY A 40 -1.75 9.82 4.12
C GLY A 40 -3.01 9.31 3.41
N LEU A 41 -3.30 9.81 2.21
CA LEU A 41 -4.40 9.30 1.38
C LEU A 41 -4.15 7.85 0.94
N LEU A 42 -2.93 7.55 0.48
CA LEU A 42 -2.54 6.20 0.09
C LEU A 42 -2.67 5.20 1.26
N MET A 43 -2.17 5.57 2.44
CA MET A 43 -2.30 4.73 3.64
C MET A 43 -3.77 4.47 4.00
N ARG A 44 -4.63 5.49 3.89
CA ARG A 44 -6.06 5.35 4.15
C ARG A 44 -6.74 4.40 3.18
N GLU A 45 -6.41 4.47 1.89
CA GLU A 45 -6.91 3.54 0.87
C GLU A 45 -6.47 2.10 1.16
N GLN A 46 -5.20 1.90 1.52
CA GLN A 46 -4.68 0.59 1.92
C GLN A 46 -5.39 0.05 3.16
N MET A 47 -5.66 0.90 4.16
CA MET A 47 -6.41 0.50 5.35
C MET A 47 -7.82 0.01 5.00
N PHE A 48 -8.55 0.75 4.16
CA PHE A 48 -9.89 0.33 3.71
C PHE A 48 -9.85 -0.98 2.93
N TYR A 49 -8.87 -1.15 2.05
CA TYR A 49 -8.70 -2.39 1.31
C TYR A 49 -8.45 -3.57 2.26
N MET A 50 -7.58 -3.41 3.26
CA MET A 50 -7.29 -4.46 4.23
C MET A 50 -8.49 -4.77 5.13
N GLU A 51 -9.28 -3.76 5.50
CA GLU A 51 -10.54 -3.97 6.20
C GLU A 51 -11.52 -4.78 5.36
N HIS A 52 -11.65 -4.45 4.07
CA HIS A 52 -12.50 -5.20 3.14
C HIS A 52 -12.05 -6.67 3.01
N LEU A 53 -10.74 -6.92 2.90
CA LEU A 53 -10.21 -8.29 2.85
C LEU A 53 -10.53 -9.09 4.12
N ARG A 54 -10.45 -8.45 5.31
CA ARG A 54 -10.84 -9.11 6.57
C ARG A 54 -12.32 -9.44 6.60
N GLN A 55 -13.17 -8.53 6.14
CA GLN A 55 -14.61 -8.78 6.04
C GLN A 55 -14.90 -9.94 5.10
N LEU A 56 -14.26 -9.96 3.93
CA LEU A 56 -14.40 -11.05 2.96
C LEU A 56 -13.98 -12.39 3.57
N ALA A 57 -12.83 -12.44 4.26
CA ALA A 57 -12.34 -13.65 4.91
C ALA A 57 -13.31 -14.22 5.96
N ASN A 58 -14.14 -13.39 6.60
CA ASN A 58 -15.17 -13.84 7.53
C ASN A 58 -16.39 -14.46 6.84
N THR A 59 -16.57 -14.22 5.54
CA THR A 59 -17.73 -14.67 4.76
C THR A 59 -17.41 -15.79 3.78
N VAL A 60 -16.13 -16.01 3.47
CA VAL A 60 -15.66 -17.03 2.53
C VAL A 60 -15.36 -18.32 3.27
N SER A 61 -15.97 -19.43 2.83
CA SER A 61 -15.67 -20.75 3.37
C SER A 61 -14.32 -21.26 2.88
N LYS A 62 -13.73 -22.22 3.60
CA LYS A 62 -12.48 -22.88 3.19
C LYS A 62 -12.63 -23.57 1.82
N GLU A 63 -13.80 -24.15 1.56
CA GLU A 63 -14.10 -24.84 0.30
C GLU A 63 -14.18 -23.86 -0.87
N ASP A 64 -14.84 -22.71 -0.69
CA ASP A 64 -14.88 -21.64 -1.70
C ASP A 64 -13.47 -21.12 -2.03
N ALA A 65 -12.63 -20.94 -1.00
CA ALA A 65 -11.25 -20.51 -1.19
C ALA A 65 -10.42 -21.54 -1.97
N LEU A 66 -10.58 -22.84 -1.67
CA LEU A 66 -9.88 -23.92 -2.38
C LEU A 66 -10.38 -24.08 -3.82
N SER A 67 -11.67 -23.84 -4.08
CA SER A 67 -12.23 -23.90 -5.44
C SER A 67 -11.58 -22.93 -6.43
N ILE A 68 -10.90 -21.89 -5.94
CA ILE A 68 -10.13 -20.96 -6.78
C ILE A 68 -8.90 -21.67 -7.36
N LEU A 69 -8.26 -22.56 -6.60
CA LEU A 69 -7.10 -23.32 -7.06
C LEU A 69 -7.49 -24.27 -8.19
N ASP A 70 -8.71 -24.82 -8.15
CA ASP A 70 -9.24 -25.68 -9.22
C ASP A 70 -9.47 -24.94 -10.55
N ARG A 71 -9.56 -23.60 -10.52
CA ARG A 71 -9.69 -22.76 -11.72
C ARG A 71 -8.35 -22.49 -12.40
N VAL A 72 -7.23 -22.72 -11.70
CA VAL A 72 -5.90 -22.52 -12.25
C VAL A 72 -5.54 -23.77 -13.07
N PRO A 73 -5.31 -23.64 -14.39
CA PRO A 73 -4.89 -24.78 -15.18
C PRO A 73 -3.57 -25.32 -14.66
N ALA A 74 -3.43 -26.64 -14.62
CA ALA A 74 -2.19 -27.32 -14.26
C ALA A 74 -1.11 -27.03 -15.31
N THR A 75 -0.50 -25.86 -15.18
CA THR A 75 0.59 -25.39 -16.02
C THR A 75 1.87 -25.87 -15.35
N PRO A 76 2.69 -26.70 -16.02
CA PRO A 76 3.97 -27.10 -15.47
C PRO A 76 4.80 -25.86 -15.10
N PRO A 77 5.56 -25.89 -13.99
CA PRO A 77 6.45 -24.78 -13.66
C PRO A 77 7.43 -24.54 -14.80
N ALA A 78 7.85 -23.27 -14.99
CA ALA A 78 8.92 -22.95 -15.91
C ALA A 78 10.19 -23.74 -15.52
N ARG A 79 11.07 -24.00 -16.48
CA ARG A 79 12.28 -24.79 -16.23
C ARG A 79 13.18 -24.15 -15.16
N GLU A 80 13.21 -22.82 -15.09
CA GLU A 80 13.91 -22.09 -14.03
C GLU A 80 13.27 -22.21 -12.63
N ASP A 81 11.98 -22.53 -12.55
CA ASP A 81 11.23 -22.68 -11.30
C ASP A 81 11.09 -24.15 -10.87
N ALA A 82 11.57 -25.09 -11.70
CA ALA A 82 11.55 -26.50 -11.39
C ALA A 82 12.57 -26.80 -10.29
N LEU A 83 12.09 -27.30 -9.14
CA LEU A 83 12.97 -27.85 -8.12
C LEU A 83 13.71 -29.05 -8.70
N ASP A 84 15.03 -28.97 -8.77
CA ASP A 84 15.90 -30.07 -9.22
C ASP A 84 15.80 -31.20 -8.18
N VAL A 85 14.98 -32.22 -8.46
CA VAL A 85 14.77 -33.37 -7.56
C VAL A 85 15.92 -34.38 -7.65
N SER A 86 16.97 -34.08 -8.42
CA SER A 86 18.12 -34.94 -8.68
C SER A 86 19.24 -34.78 -7.64
N GLY A 87 18.94 -35.03 -6.38
CA GLY A 87 19.97 -35.05 -5.34
C GLY A 87 19.46 -35.63 -4.04
N HIS A 88 19.35 -36.96 -3.96
CA HIS A 88 19.64 -37.81 -2.79
C HIS A 88 19.11 -39.22 -3.03
N HIS A 89 19.95 -40.07 -3.63
CA HIS A 89 19.92 -41.53 -3.47
C HIS A 89 21.25 -41.97 -2.87
#